data_AF-A0A8X6J439-F1
#
_entry.id   AF-A0A8X6J439-F1
#
_cell.length_a   1.000
_cell.length_b   1.000
_cell.length_c   1.000
_cell.angle_alpha   90.00
_cell.angle_beta   90.00
_cell.angle_gamma   90.00
#
_symmetry.space_group_name_H-M   'P 1'
#
loop_
_entity.id
_entity.type
_entity.pdbx_description
1 polymer ?
#
loop_
_entity_poly.entity_id
_entity_poly.type
_entity_poly.pdbx_seq_one_letter_code
_entity_poly.pdbx_strand_id
1 'polypeptide(L)'
;MKRVSGIEIDDTTSYSSYRCVFCREFFDINSIRVRHHSHDSNHVIGLAHQLCNLLHKKTFFIPVVIHNSRNYDTHLLLKHMPMNIAKDINIIPANMEKFTMFTLDHLKFLDSYQFLDASLDALVHNLNISNHDFKIFNAFFADNDSRHLLKRKGVFPYSFLDDISKLNARTFPSKDKFFNVLAQTHISDDDYSHAKLVYDTFGCATFEDYLKLYQLSDCVLLSEIFTNFRKLSLNHYELDPVHYISLSELTFDAGLKNVK
;
A
#
# COMPACT_ATOMS: atom_id res chain seq x y z
N MET A 1 35.99 -33.61 0.51
CA MET A 1 35.16 -32.58 1.18
C MET A 1 34.72 -33.12 2.54
N LYS A 2 35.23 -32.54 3.63
CA LYS A 2 34.84 -32.93 4.99
C LYS A 2 33.35 -32.56 5.20
N ARG A 3 32.52 -33.55 5.53
CA ARG A 3 31.14 -33.33 6.00
C ARG A 3 31.24 -32.44 7.23
N VAL A 4 30.64 -31.26 7.18
CA VAL A 4 30.52 -30.39 8.36
C VAL A 4 29.70 -31.16 9.38
N SER A 5 30.26 -31.20 10.58
CA SER A 5 29.84 -31.92 11.79
C SER A 5 28.33 -31.90 12.02
N GLY A 6 27.80 -33.07 12.39
CA GLY A 6 26.47 -33.24 12.99
C GLY A 6 26.41 -32.54 14.34
N ILE A 7 26.17 -31.23 14.31
CA ILE A 7 25.67 -30.49 15.46
C ILE A 7 24.17 -30.81 15.50
N GLU A 8 23.80 -31.81 16.29
CA GLU A 8 22.40 -31.99 16.69
C GLU A 8 22.06 -30.89 17.69
N ILE A 9 21.58 -29.77 17.17
CA ILE A 9 20.88 -28.77 17.97
C ILE A 9 19.52 -29.39 18.28
N ASP A 10 19.24 -29.54 19.58
CA ASP A 10 17.95 -29.99 20.11
C ASP A 10 16.88 -29.00 19.64
N ASP A 11 16.11 -29.42 18.64
CA ASP A 11 15.15 -28.57 17.96
C ASP A 11 13.77 -28.83 18.57
N THR A 12 13.45 -28.06 19.60
CA THR A 12 12.19 -28.18 20.36
C THR A 12 11.01 -27.48 19.68
N THR A 13 11.14 -27.07 18.42
CA THR A 13 10.12 -26.26 17.75
C THR A 13 9.06 -27.10 17.04
N SER A 14 7.80 -26.66 17.15
CA SER A 14 6.63 -27.40 16.65
C SER A 14 6.41 -27.18 15.14
N TYR A 15 7.26 -27.78 14.30
CA TYR A 15 7.06 -27.76 12.86
C TYR A 15 6.94 -29.19 12.30
N SER A 16 6.28 -29.32 11.15
CA SER A 16 6.10 -30.63 10.51
C SER A 16 7.45 -31.21 10.07
N SER A 17 7.77 -32.41 10.55
CA SER A 17 8.98 -33.15 10.16
C SER A 17 8.86 -33.84 8.79
N TYR A 18 7.66 -33.85 8.22
CA TYR A 18 7.30 -34.61 7.02
C TYR A 18 6.82 -33.76 5.84
N ARG A 19 6.59 -32.45 6.04
CA ARG A 19 6.21 -31.51 4.97
C ARG A 19 7.15 -30.31 4.91
N CYS A 20 7.42 -29.85 3.70
CA CYS A 20 8.17 -28.62 3.47
C CYS A 20 7.39 -27.39 3.96
N VAL A 21 8.06 -26.51 4.71
CA VAL A 21 7.47 -25.28 5.26
C VAL A 21 7.03 -24.28 4.19
N PHE A 22 7.64 -24.34 3.00
CA PHE A 22 7.31 -23.45 1.88
C PHE A 22 6.25 -24.02 0.94
N CYS A 23 6.54 -25.14 0.28
CA CYS A 23 5.61 -25.70 -0.72
C CYS A 23 4.51 -26.59 -0.14
N ARG A 24 4.57 -26.92 1.18
CA ARG A 24 3.63 -27.77 1.91
C ARG A 24 3.52 -29.24 1.43
N GLU A 25 4.26 -29.60 0.39
CA GLU A 25 4.37 -30.98 -0.09
C GLU A 25 5.19 -31.86 0.88
N PHE A 26 4.93 -33.17 0.84
CA PHE A 26 5.66 -34.14 1.63
C PHE A 26 7.10 -34.30 1.15
N PHE A 27 8.02 -34.56 2.09
CA PHE A 27 9.36 -34.98 1.75
C PHE A 27 9.35 -36.43 1.27
N ASP A 28 9.74 -36.65 0.03
CA ASP A 28 10.06 -37.96 -0.53
C ASP A 28 11.42 -38.47 -0.02
N ILE A 29 11.73 -39.74 -0.31
CA ILE A 29 12.95 -40.40 0.19
C ILE A 29 14.23 -39.78 -0.37
N ASN A 30 14.14 -39.15 -1.54
CA ASN A 30 15.26 -38.49 -2.22
C ASN A 30 15.37 -36.99 -1.89
N SER A 31 14.42 -36.43 -1.13
CA SER A 31 14.44 -35.01 -0.78
C SER A 31 15.60 -34.67 0.13
N ILE A 32 16.41 -33.69 -0.29
CA ILE A 32 17.39 -33.04 0.59
C ILE A 32 16.65 -32.04 1.47
N ARG A 33 16.57 -32.36 2.77
CA ARG A 33 15.90 -31.54 3.79
C ARG A 33 16.90 -30.58 4.41
N VAL A 34 16.52 -29.31 4.51
CA VAL A 34 17.31 -28.28 5.18
C VAL A 34 16.47 -27.59 6.25
N ARG A 35 17.11 -27.21 7.36
CA ARG A 35 16.46 -26.41 8.41
C ARG A 35 16.42 -24.95 7.95
N HIS A 36 15.23 -24.43 7.70
CA HIS A 36 15.02 -23.01 7.43
C HIS A 36 14.87 -22.26 8.76
N HIS A 37 15.57 -21.14 8.91
CA HIS A 37 15.51 -20.30 10.11
C HIS A 37 15.29 -18.84 9.74
N SER A 38 14.70 -18.09 10.66
CA SER A 38 14.62 -16.64 10.56
C SER A 38 16.02 -16.05 10.72
N HIS A 39 16.47 -15.25 9.75
CA HIS A 39 17.73 -14.53 9.85
C HIS A 39 17.72 -13.37 10.87
N ASP A 40 16.54 -12.95 11.36
CA ASP A 40 16.43 -11.82 12.30
C ASP A 40 16.38 -12.34 13.75
N SER A 41 15.66 -13.44 13.99
CA SER A 41 15.46 -14.02 15.32
C SER A 41 16.27 -15.29 15.56
N ASN A 42 16.97 -15.80 14.55
CA ASN A 42 17.69 -17.10 14.53
C ASN A 42 16.83 -18.32 14.91
N HIS A 43 15.50 -18.17 14.97
CA HIS A 43 14.59 -19.24 15.30
C HIS A 43 14.35 -20.16 14.09
N VAL A 44 14.34 -21.48 14.29
CA VAL A 44 14.01 -22.44 13.23
C VAL A 44 12.52 -22.33 12.93
N ILE A 45 12.19 -22.05 11.67
CA ILE A 45 10.79 -21.92 11.21
C ILE A 45 10.26 -23.28 10.78
N GLY A 46 11.10 -24.12 10.17
CA GLY A 46 10.78 -25.50 9.84
C GLY A 46 11.71 -26.14 8.83
N LEU A 47 11.40 -27.38 8.44
CA LEU A 47 12.13 -28.07 7.37
C LEU A 47 11.65 -27.59 6.00
N ALA A 48 12.58 -27.40 5.08
CA ALA A 48 12.32 -27.07 3.70
C ALA A 48 13.03 -28.04 2.75
N HIS A 49 12.50 -28.20 1.53
CA HIS A 49 13.31 -28.75 0.44
C HIS A 49 14.50 -27.81 0.21
N GLN A 50 15.68 -28.36 -0.08
CA GLN A 50 16.86 -27.55 -0.38
C GLN A 50 16.57 -26.50 -1.46
N LEU A 51 15.91 -26.90 -2.55
CA LEU A 51 15.53 -25.99 -3.62
C LEU A 51 14.56 -24.91 -3.13
N CYS A 52 13.50 -25.28 -2.39
CA CYS A 52 12.58 -24.29 -1.82
C CYS A 52 13.29 -23.29 -0.90
N ASN A 53 14.23 -23.74 -0.07
CA ASN A 53 15.00 -22.86 0.80
C ASN A 53 15.93 -21.92 0.04
N LEU A 54 16.57 -22.39 -1.04
CA LEU A 54 17.43 -21.55 -1.88
C LEU A 54 16.63 -20.52 -2.69
N LEU A 55 15.46 -20.92 -3.18
CA LEU A 55 14.55 -20.03 -3.90
C LEU A 55 13.86 -19.04 -2.95
N HIS A 56 13.70 -19.40 -1.67
CA HIS A 56 13.17 -18.52 -0.64
C HIS A 56 14.19 -17.44 -0.28
N LYS A 57 14.22 -16.37 -1.07
CA LYS A 57 14.93 -15.15 -0.74
C LYS A 57 14.05 -14.29 0.16
N LYS A 58 14.53 -14.02 1.38
CA LYS A 58 13.92 -13.02 2.25
C LYS A 58 14.21 -11.65 1.66
N THR A 59 13.27 -11.08 0.91
CA THR A 59 13.35 -9.70 0.44
C THR A 59 12.68 -8.82 1.48
N PHE A 60 13.47 -8.31 2.43
CA PHE A 60 12.98 -7.24 3.29
C PHE A 60 12.86 -5.96 2.46
N PHE A 61 11.66 -5.41 2.40
CA PHE A 61 11.39 -4.08 1.88
C PHE A 61 10.17 -3.50 2.58
N ILE A 62 10.06 -2.17 2.54
CA ILE A 62 8.90 -1.42 3.02
C ILE A 62 8.10 -1.00 1.79
N PRO A 63 6.86 -1.51 1.60
CA PRO A 63 6.01 -1.06 0.51
C PRO A 63 5.53 0.37 0.79
N VAL A 64 5.77 1.27 -0.16
CA VAL A 64 5.20 2.63 -0.19
C VAL A 64 4.13 2.65 -1.26
N VAL A 65 2.86 2.75 -0.84
CA VAL A 65 1.72 2.66 -1.75
C VAL A 65 1.18 4.06 -2.00
N ILE A 66 1.15 4.47 -3.27
CA ILE A 66 0.62 5.77 -3.71
C ILE A 66 -0.47 5.50 -4.74
N HIS A 67 -1.58 6.22 -4.70
CA HIS A 67 -2.70 5.97 -5.60
C HIS A 67 -2.55 6.75 -6.90
N ASN A 68 -2.51 6.04 -8.03
CA ASN A 68 -2.40 6.60 -9.38
C ASN A 68 -1.10 7.39 -9.63
N SER A 69 -0.04 7.07 -8.89
CA SER A 69 1.23 7.79 -8.92
C SER A 69 1.89 7.76 -10.30
N ARG A 70 1.68 6.69 -11.07
CA ARG A 70 2.20 6.55 -12.43
C ARG A 70 1.77 7.69 -13.35
N ASN A 71 0.58 8.25 -13.13
CA ASN A 71 0.04 9.34 -13.94
C ASN A 71 0.29 10.73 -13.31
N TYR A 72 0.63 10.81 -12.03
CA TYR A 72 0.76 12.07 -11.31
C TYR A 72 2.08 12.16 -10.52
N ASP A 73 2.20 11.57 -9.35
CA ASP A 73 3.25 11.93 -8.40
C ASP A 73 4.66 11.48 -8.83
N THR A 74 4.78 10.33 -9.50
CA THR A 74 6.07 9.67 -9.68
C THR A 74 7.06 10.51 -10.50
N HIS A 75 6.60 11.20 -11.54
CA HIS A 75 7.48 12.04 -12.36
C HIS A 75 7.98 13.27 -11.59
N LEU A 76 7.14 13.86 -10.72
CA LEU A 76 7.53 14.97 -9.86
C LEU A 76 8.52 14.54 -8.79
N LEU A 77 8.27 13.39 -8.16
CA LEU A 77 9.13 12.80 -7.15
C LEU A 77 10.51 12.51 -7.75
N LEU A 78 10.59 11.67 -8.79
CA LEU A 78 11.87 11.27 -9.37
C LEU A 78 12.66 12.44 -9.97
N LYS A 79 11.98 13.46 -10.51
CA LYS A 79 12.64 14.65 -11.09
C LYS A 79 13.34 15.51 -10.04
N HIS A 80 12.77 15.64 -8.84
CA HIS A 80 13.29 16.52 -7.79
C HIS A 80 13.99 15.77 -6.66
N MET A 81 14.07 14.44 -6.73
CA MET A 81 14.84 13.64 -5.79
C MET A 81 16.35 13.95 -5.94
N PRO A 82 17.07 14.18 -4.83
CA PRO A 82 18.51 14.39 -4.88
C PRO A 82 19.22 13.11 -5.34
N MET A 83 20.30 13.26 -6.12
CA MET A 83 21.01 12.11 -6.73
C MET A 83 21.58 11.11 -5.70
N ASN A 84 21.75 11.52 -4.44
CA ASN A 84 22.26 10.70 -3.34
C ASN A 84 21.16 10.23 -2.38
N ILE A 85 19.88 10.25 -2.79
CA ILE A 85 18.76 9.84 -1.91
C ILE A 85 18.80 8.36 -1.52
N ALA A 86 19.35 7.53 -2.39
CA ALA A 86 19.45 6.08 -2.20
C ALA A 86 20.75 5.59 -2.84
N LYS A 87 21.27 4.46 -2.33
CA LYS A 87 22.44 3.78 -2.91
C LYS A 87 22.03 2.95 -4.11
N ASP A 88 20.93 2.23 -3.96
CA ASP A 88 20.39 1.34 -4.97
C ASP A 88 19.04 1.87 -5.48
N ILE A 89 19.00 2.21 -6.77
CA ILE A 89 17.79 2.69 -7.44
C ILE A 89 17.45 1.72 -8.56
N ASN A 90 16.23 1.18 -8.54
CA ASN A 90 15.70 0.37 -9.63
C ASN A 90 14.38 0.96 -10.09
N ILE A 91 14.18 1.05 -11.41
CA ILE A 91 12.98 1.65 -11.99
C ILE A 91 12.48 0.69 -13.07
N ILE A 92 11.17 0.38 -13.02
CA ILE A 92 10.47 -0.34 -14.08
C ILE A 92 9.62 0.67 -14.84
N PRO A 93 10.11 1.20 -15.97
CA PRO A 93 9.34 2.12 -16.81
C PRO A 93 8.26 1.36 -17.58
N ALA A 94 7.09 1.98 -17.73
CA ALA A 94 6.10 1.56 -18.71
C ALA A 94 6.35 2.23 -20.07
N ASN A 95 6.76 3.50 -20.03
CA ASN A 95 7.24 4.29 -21.16
C ASN A 95 8.18 5.39 -20.63
N MET A 96 8.56 6.35 -21.48
CA MET A 96 9.50 7.42 -21.10
C MET A 96 8.96 8.40 -20.05
N GLU A 97 7.65 8.43 -19.82
CA GLU A 97 6.98 9.39 -18.92
C GLU A 97 6.36 8.72 -17.68
N LYS A 98 6.03 7.43 -17.79
CA LYS A 98 5.25 6.68 -16.81
C LYS A 98 6.05 5.50 -16.29
N PHE A 99 6.14 5.41 -14.97
CA PHE A 99 6.84 4.34 -14.28
C PHE A 99 5.85 3.43 -13.55
N THR A 100 6.01 2.13 -13.73
CA THR A 100 5.13 1.09 -13.17
C THR A 100 5.47 0.81 -11.71
N MET A 101 6.75 0.82 -11.37
CA MET A 101 7.27 0.58 -10.02
C MET A 101 8.68 1.14 -9.97
N PHE A 102 9.10 1.63 -8.80
CA PHE A 102 10.51 1.94 -8.55
C PHE A 102 10.89 1.58 -7.12
N THR A 103 12.16 1.31 -6.89
CA THR A 103 12.73 1.06 -5.56
C THR A 103 13.84 2.04 -5.25
N LEU A 104 13.89 2.46 -3.99
CA LEU A 104 14.95 3.26 -3.41
C LEU A 104 15.47 2.50 -2.19
N ASP A 105 16.63 1.85 -2.31
CA ASP A 105 17.16 0.90 -1.34
C ASP A 105 16.11 -0.17 -0.94
N HIS A 106 15.61 -0.11 0.30
CA HIS A 106 14.60 -1.02 0.82
C HIS A 106 13.16 -0.51 0.68
N LEU A 107 12.93 0.65 0.05
CA LEU A 107 11.60 1.17 -0.21
C LEU A 107 11.12 0.70 -1.59
N LYS A 108 9.96 0.05 -1.66
CA LYS A 108 9.32 -0.36 -2.92
C LYS A 108 8.07 0.48 -3.16
N PHE A 109 8.11 1.37 -4.14
CA PHE A 109 7.01 2.27 -4.47
C PHE A 109 6.05 1.58 -5.44
N LEU A 110 4.81 1.40 -5.00
CA LEU A 110 3.74 0.73 -5.73
C LEU A 110 2.63 1.73 -6.04
N ASP A 111 2.06 1.60 -7.23
CA ASP A 111 0.85 2.32 -7.60
C ASP A 111 -0.37 1.45 -7.28
N SER A 112 -1.19 1.85 -6.30
CA SER A 112 -2.39 1.08 -5.94
C SER A 112 -3.42 1.02 -7.07
N TYR A 113 -3.41 1.98 -8.00
CA TYR A 113 -4.32 1.99 -9.15
C TYR A 113 -4.05 0.83 -10.12
N GLN A 114 -2.83 0.29 -10.13
CA GLN A 114 -2.49 -0.92 -10.90
C GLN A 114 -3.03 -2.21 -10.29
N PHE A 115 -3.51 -2.14 -9.04
CA PHE A 115 -4.17 -3.23 -8.35
C PHE A 115 -5.69 -3.05 -8.28
N LEU A 116 -6.11 -1.79 -8.08
CA LEU A 116 -7.48 -1.38 -7.86
C LEU A 116 -7.78 -0.22 -8.82
N ASP A 117 -8.19 -0.55 -10.05
CA ASP A 117 -8.49 0.38 -11.15
C ASP A 117 -9.81 1.12 -10.93
N ALA A 118 -9.86 1.91 -9.86
CA ALA A 118 -11.00 2.75 -9.50
C ALA A 118 -10.50 3.96 -8.70
N SER A 119 -11.27 5.04 -8.69
CA SER A 119 -10.94 6.21 -7.89
C SER A 119 -10.97 5.87 -6.39
N LEU A 120 -10.17 6.58 -5.58
CA LEU A 120 -10.23 6.48 -4.13
C LEU A 120 -11.67 6.62 -3.58
N ASP A 121 -12.48 7.51 -4.17
CA ASP A 121 -13.86 7.71 -3.75
C ASP A 121 -14.73 6.46 -3.96
N ALA A 122 -14.64 5.86 -5.15
CA ALA A 122 -15.33 4.61 -5.45
C ALA A 122 -14.86 3.46 -4.53
N LEU A 123 -13.57 3.39 -4.23
CA LEU A 123 -13.01 2.38 -3.34
C LEU A 123 -13.49 2.54 -1.89
N VAL A 124 -13.56 3.77 -1.36
CA VAL A 124 -14.12 4.05 -0.04
C VAL A 124 -15.62 3.72 -0.01
N HIS A 125 -16.36 4.10 -1.05
CA HIS A 125 -17.78 3.80 -1.17
C HIS A 125 -18.06 2.29 -1.11
N ASN A 126 -17.25 1.48 -1.82
CA ASN A 126 -17.36 0.01 -1.78
C ASN A 126 -17.13 -0.58 -0.39
N LEU A 127 -16.15 -0.05 0.37
CA LEU A 127 -15.94 -0.47 1.76
C LEU A 127 -17.12 -0.10 2.66
N ASN A 128 -17.70 1.08 2.47
CA ASN A 128 -18.89 1.52 3.21
C ASN A 128 -20.09 0.59 2.92
N ILE A 129 -20.35 0.23 1.66
CA ILE A 129 -21.43 -0.72 1.29
C ILE A 129 -21.19 -2.10 1.91
N SER A 130 -19.94 -2.53 1.98
CA SER A 130 -19.55 -3.83 2.53
C SER A 130 -19.62 -3.89 4.06
N ASN A 131 -20.06 -2.82 4.72
CA ASN A 131 -20.09 -2.67 6.18
C ASN A 131 -18.72 -2.93 6.82
N HIS A 132 -17.65 -2.47 6.14
CA HIS A 132 -16.28 -2.57 6.64
C HIS A 132 -16.12 -1.79 7.96
N ASP A 133 -15.27 -2.27 8.86
CA ASP A 133 -15.14 -1.70 10.21
C ASP A 133 -14.15 -0.53 10.30
N PHE A 134 -13.34 -0.28 9.27
CA PHE A 134 -12.40 0.84 9.18
C PHE A 134 -11.42 0.92 10.36
N LYS A 135 -10.78 -0.21 10.74
CA LYS A 135 -9.90 -0.29 11.93
C LYS A 135 -8.76 0.72 11.93
N ILE A 136 -8.02 0.83 10.81
CA ILE A 136 -6.87 1.73 10.70
C ILE A 136 -7.37 3.17 10.79
N PHE A 137 -8.40 3.49 10.02
CA PHE A 137 -8.99 4.83 10.03
C PHE A 137 -9.51 5.23 11.42
N ASN A 138 -10.25 4.36 12.09
CA ASN A 138 -10.76 4.64 13.44
C ASN A 138 -9.63 4.79 14.46
N ALA A 139 -8.49 4.10 14.28
CA ALA A 139 -7.33 4.27 15.15
C ALA A 139 -6.64 5.63 14.95
N PHE A 140 -6.50 6.09 13.70
CA PHE A 140 -5.91 7.40 13.39
C PHE A 140 -6.77 8.58 13.84
N PHE A 141 -8.09 8.41 13.85
CA PHE A 141 -9.05 9.45 14.26
C PHE A 141 -9.81 9.08 15.54
N ALA A 142 -9.20 8.30 16.43
CA ALA A 142 -9.86 7.74 17.63
C ALA A 142 -10.45 8.84 18.53
N ASP A 143 -9.72 9.93 18.70
CA ASP A 143 -10.09 11.06 19.56
C ASP A 143 -11.04 12.07 18.90
N ASN A 144 -11.59 11.74 17.71
CA ASN A 144 -12.45 12.64 16.96
C ASN A 144 -13.86 12.05 16.78
N ASP A 145 -14.83 12.63 17.47
CA ASP A 145 -16.25 12.24 17.38
C ASP A 145 -16.83 12.51 15.98
N SER A 146 -16.32 13.52 15.29
CA SER A 146 -16.71 13.90 13.94
C SER A 146 -15.94 13.15 12.84
N ARG A 147 -15.15 12.12 13.19
CA ARG A 147 -14.39 11.32 12.21
C ARG A 147 -15.24 10.71 11.10
N HIS A 148 -16.54 10.49 11.36
CA HIS A 148 -17.47 9.97 10.37
C HIS A 148 -17.57 10.86 9.13
N LEU A 149 -17.35 12.18 9.26
CA LEU A 149 -17.32 13.13 8.15
C LEU A 149 -16.14 12.89 7.19
N LEU A 150 -15.07 12.26 7.67
CA LEU A 150 -13.86 11.94 6.90
C LEU A 150 -13.90 10.53 6.28
N LYS A 151 -14.98 9.74 6.48
CA LYS A 151 -15.16 8.39 5.89
C LYS A 151 -15.65 8.41 4.44
N ARG A 152 -15.24 9.42 3.68
CA ARG A 152 -15.46 9.58 2.24
C ARG A 152 -14.32 10.40 1.67
N LYS A 153 -14.14 10.38 0.35
CA LYS A 153 -13.14 11.23 -0.27
C LYS A 153 -13.45 12.70 0.01
N GLY A 154 -12.45 13.44 0.48
CA GLY A 154 -12.58 14.88 0.68
C GLY A 154 -12.66 15.63 -0.66
N VAL A 155 -13.06 16.89 -0.61
CA VAL A 155 -13.13 17.73 -1.82
C VAL A 155 -12.18 18.90 -1.68
N PHE A 156 -11.31 19.07 -2.67
CA PHE A 156 -10.23 20.04 -2.61
C PHE A 156 -10.24 20.97 -3.83
N PRO A 157 -10.13 22.30 -3.65
CA PRO A 157 -10.14 23.26 -4.76
C PRO A 157 -8.73 23.38 -5.38
N TYR A 158 -8.35 22.43 -6.23
CA TYR A 158 -7.02 22.41 -6.87
C TYR A 158 -6.70 23.69 -7.64
N SER A 159 -7.67 24.20 -8.41
CA SER A 159 -7.53 25.44 -9.20
C SER A 159 -7.34 26.70 -8.34
N PHE A 160 -7.74 26.66 -7.07
CA PHE A 160 -7.56 27.77 -6.14
C PHE A 160 -6.13 27.84 -5.63
N LEU A 161 -5.50 26.70 -5.36
CA LEU A 161 -4.17 26.61 -4.74
C LEU A 161 -3.07 26.68 -5.80
N ASP A 162 -2.94 27.83 -6.44
CA ASP A 162 -1.87 28.16 -7.41
C ASP A 162 -0.64 28.82 -6.78
N ASP A 163 -0.74 29.23 -5.50
CA ASP A 163 0.29 29.98 -4.77
C ASP A 163 0.33 29.54 -3.30
N ILE A 164 1.54 29.33 -2.78
CA ILE A 164 1.78 28.85 -1.41
C ILE A 164 1.22 29.81 -0.35
N SER A 165 1.21 31.13 -0.62
CA SER A 165 0.67 32.12 0.32
C SER A 165 -0.81 31.91 0.62
N LYS A 166 -1.57 31.29 -0.29
CA LYS A 166 -3.00 30.97 -0.09
C LYS A 166 -3.23 29.92 1.01
N LEU A 167 -2.20 29.16 1.39
CA LEU A 167 -2.28 28.26 2.56
C LEU A 167 -2.52 29.04 3.87
N ASN A 168 -2.07 30.29 3.95
CA ASN A 168 -2.30 31.14 5.11
C ASN A 168 -3.71 31.77 5.16
N ALA A 169 -4.55 31.54 4.14
CA ALA A 169 -5.90 32.05 4.11
C ALA A 169 -6.70 31.49 5.29
N ARG A 170 -7.40 32.38 6.03
CA ARG A 170 -8.20 32.03 7.21
C ARG A 170 -9.68 31.82 6.91
N THR A 171 -10.04 31.89 5.65
CA THR A 171 -11.42 31.80 5.17
C THR A 171 -11.53 30.64 4.19
N PHE A 172 -12.60 29.86 4.31
CA PHE A 172 -12.91 28.83 3.34
C PHE A 172 -13.18 29.45 1.96
N PRO A 173 -12.59 28.94 0.86
CA PRO A 173 -12.78 29.51 -0.47
C PRO A 173 -14.25 29.48 -0.91
N SER A 174 -14.67 30.46 -1.71
CA SER A 174 -16.02 30.46 -2.29
C SER A 174 -16.21 29.29 -3.26
N LYS A 175 -17.47 28.88 -3.47
CA LYS A 175 -17.83 27.75 -4.34
C LYS A 175 -17.25 27.86 -5.76
N ASP A 176 -17.18 29.07 -6.32
CA ASP A 176 -16.61 29.31 -7.65
C ASP A 176 -15.13 28.89 -7.76
N LYS A 177 -14.39 28.89 -6.64
CA LYS A 177 -12.99 28.49 -6.58
C LYS A 177 -12.78 26.97 -6.63
N PHE A 178 -13.86 26.19 -6.53
CA PHE A 178 -13.85 24.73 -6.67
C PHE A 178 -14.11 24.25 -8.11
N PHE A 179 -14.11 25.16 -9.10
CA PHE A 179 -14.27 24.76 -10.50
C PHE A 179 -13.13 23.82 -10.94
N ASN A 180 -13.50 22.64 -11.44
CA ASN A 180 -12.57 21.66 -11.94
C ASN A 180 -12.22 21.98 -13.40
N VAL A 181 -11.03 22.53 -13.61
CA VAL A 181 -10.55 22.92 -14.94
C VAL A 181 -10.36 21.71 -15.88
N LEU A 182 -10.03 20.54 -15.34
CA LEU A 182 -9.82 19.33 -16.16
C LEU A 182 -11.14 18.75 -16.65
N ALA A 183 -12.15 18.70 -15.78
CA ALA A 183 -13.47 18.18 -16.11
C ALA A 183 -14.42 19.25 -16.71
N GLN A 184 -14.05 20.54 -16.63
CA GLN A 184 -14.90 21.68 -16.98
C GLN A 184 -16.26 21.66 -16.26
N THR A 185 -16.23 21.31 -14.97
CA THR A 185 -17.43 21.17 -14.14
C THR A 185 -17.32 21.94 -12.82
N HIS A 186 -18.47 22.39 -12.33
CA HIS A 186 -18.59 22.94 -10.98
C HIS A 186 -18.77 21.81 -9.97
N ILE A 187 -18.30 22.06 -8.75
CA ILE A 187 -18.62 21.23 -7.58
C ILE A 187 -20.14 21.20 -7.32
N SER A 188 -20.65 20.08 -6.84
CA SER A 188 -22.04 19.97 -6.39
C SER A 188 -22.28 20.83 -5.12
N ASP A 189 -23.53 21.23 -4.88
CA ASP A 189 -23.90 21.93 -3.64
C ASP A 189 -23.64 21.08 -2.40
N ASP A 190 -23.91 19.78 -2.48
CA ASP A 190 -23.73 18.83 -1.38
C ASP A 190 -22.25 18.66 -1.03
N ASP A 191 -21.38 18.52 -2.04
CA ASP A 191 -19.94 18.37 -1.82
C ASP A 191 -19.31 19.64 -1.26
N TYR A 192 -19.73 20.82 -1.74
CA TYR A 192 -19.26 22.09 -1.20
C TYR A 192 -19.72 22.27 0.25
N SER A 193 -20.98 21.96 0.54
CA SER A 193 -21.55 22.05 1.89
C SER A 193 -20.84 21.09 2.85
N HIS A 194 -20.54 19.86 2.40
CA HIS A 194 -19.78 18.87 3.16
C HIS A 194 -18.34 19.34 3.42
N ALA A 195 -17.65 19.84 2.39
CA ALA A 195 -16.28 20.33 2.51
C ALA A 195 -16.18 21.49 3.51
N LYS A 196 -17.15 22.41 3.46
CA LYS A 196 -17.26 23.51 4.42
C LYS A 196 -17.58 23.00 5.83
N LEU A 197 -18.51 22.06 5.97
CA LEU A 197 -18.81 21.43 7.25
C LEU A 197 -17.57 20.78 7.87
N VAL A 198 -16.76 20.07 7.07
CA VAL A 198 -15.49 19.49 7.53
C VAL A 198 -14.52 20.58 7.98
N TYR A 199 -14.33 21.64 7.18
CA TYR A 199 -13.46 22.77 7.53
C TYR A 199 -13.83 23.38 8.89
N ASP A 200 -15.13 23.66 9.09
CA ASP A 200 -15.66 24.28 10.30
C ASP A 200 -15.59 23.32 11.51
N THR A 201 -16.00 22.05 11.33
CA THR A 201 -16.10 21.04 12.41
C THR A 201 -14.72 20.66 12.98
N PHE A 202 -13.70 20.61 12.12
CA PHE A 202 -12.34 20.27 12.53
C PHE A 202 -11.52 21.49 12.94
N GLY A 203 -12.14 22.68 12.98
CA GLY A 203 -11.52 23.90 13.49
C GLY A 203 -10.31 24.35 12.68
N CYS A 204 -10.34 24.19 11.35
CA CYS A 204 -9.24 24.61 10.48
C CYS A 204 -9.06 26.13 10.59
N ALA A 205 -7.95 26.59 11.17
CA ALA A 205 -7.67 28.02 11.33
C ALA A 205 -7.13 28.64 10.04
N THR A 206 -6.45 27.83 9.25
CA THR A 206 -5.87 28.18 7.95
C THR A 206 -6.24 27.14 6.89
N PHE A 207 -6.11 27.52 5.63
CA PHE A 207 -6.27 26.61 4.52
C PHE A 207 -5.18 25.52 4.48
N GLU A 208 -4.01 25.78 5.10
CA GLU A 208 -2.98 24.76 5.36
C GLU A 208 -3.50 23.64 6.26
N ASP A 209 -4.26 23.97 7.32
CA ASP A 209 -4.84 22.97 8.22
C ASP A 209 -5.83 22.08 7.46
N TYR A 210 -6.64 22.69 6.59
CA TYR A 210 -7.56 21.96 5.74
C TYR A 210 -6.84 21.06 4.73
N LEU A 211 -5.77 21.54 4.10
CA LEU A 211 -4.94 20.73 3.20
C LEU A 211 -4.33 19.53 3.94
N LYS A 212 -3.78 19.74 5.13
CA LYS A 212 -3.21 18.66 5.96
C LYS A 212 -4.25 17.62 6.33
N LEU A 213 -5.44 18.07 6.74
CA LEU A 213 -6.55 17.18 7.05
C LEU A 213 -6.99 16.37 5.83
N TYR A 214 -7.15 17.03 4.68
CA TYR A 214 -7.50 16.43 3.40
C TYR A 214 -6.48 15.35 2.97
N GLN A 215 -5.19 15.68 2.99
CA GLN A 215 -4.12 14.75 2.63
C GLN A 215 -4.05 13.58 3.62
N LEU A 216 -4.13 13.84 4.92
CA LEU A 216 -4.10 12.80 5.94
C LEU A 216 -5.29 11.85 5.78
N SER A 217 -6.50 12.37 5.57
CA SER A 217 -7.69 11.52 5.36
C SER A 217 -7.53 10.65 4.12
N ASP A 218 -7.07 11.20 3.00
CA ASP A 218 -6.89 10.43 1.76
C ASP A 218 -5.83 9.32 1.95
N CYS A 219 -4.70 9.61 2.62
CA CYS A 219 -3.66 8.63 2.92
C CYS A 219 -4.14 7.50 3.85
N VAL A 220 -4.89 7.85 4.90
CA VAL A 220 -5.42 6.87 5.86
C VAL A 220 -6.50 5.99 5.21
N LEU A 221 -7.38 6.58 4.41
CA LEU A 221 -8.39 5.84 3.64
C LEU A 221 -7.73 4.87 2.65
N LEU A 222 -6.71 5.32 1.91
CA LEU A 222 -5.95 4.45 1.01
C LEU A 222 -5.27 3.30 1.77
N SER A 223 -4.71 3.59 2.96
CA SER A 223 -4.08 2.58 3.81
C SER A 223 -5.08 1.52 4.25
N GLU A 224 -6.30 1.91 4.63
CA GLU A 224 -7.40 0.98 4.95
C GLU A 224 -7.77 0.11 3.75
N ILE A 225 -8.01 0.74 2.59
CA ILE A 225 -8.40 0.06 1.35
C ILE A 225 -7.35 -0.97 0.94
N PHE A 226 -6.09 -0.55 0.84
CA PHE A 226 -5.04 -1.41 0.35
C PHE A 226 -4.72 -2.52 1.36
N THR A 227 -4.82 -2.25 2.66
CA THR A 227 -4.68 -3.29 3.69
C THR A 227 -5.83 -4.30 3.62
N ASN A 228 -7.06 -3.86 3.39
CA ASN A 228 -8.19 -4.77 3.18
C ASN A 228 -7.96 -5.65 1.94
N PHE A 229 -7.51 -5.07 0.82
CA PHE A 229 -7.15 -5.81 -0.38
C PHE A 229 -6.06 -6.85 -0.11
N ARG A 230 -4.99 -6.49 0.60
CA ARG A 230 -3.94 -7.44 1.01
C ARG A 230 -4.48 -8.59 1.83
N LYS A 231 -5.34 -8.32 2.82
CA LYS A 231 -5.98 -9.36 3.64
C LYS A 231 -6.83 -10.31 2.79
N LEU A 232 -7.64 -9.78 1.87
CA LEU A 232 -8.44 -10.58 0.96
C LEU A 232 -7.55 -11.45 0.06
N SER A 233 -6.53 -10.88 -0.57
CA SER A 233 -5.59 -11.63 -1.42
C SER A 233 -4.84 -12.72 -0.65
N LEU A 234 -4.41 -12.44 0.58
CA LEU A 234 -3.78 -13.44 1.44
C LEU A 234 -4.77 -14.55 1.83
N ASN A 235 -6.02 -14.22 2.15
CA ASN A 235 -7.02 -15.21 2.52
C ASN A 235 -7.46 -16.10 1.35
N HIS A 236 -7.59 -15.53 0.15
CA HIS A 236 -8.11 -16.25 -1.02
C HIS A 236 -7.01 -16.95 -1.84
N TYR A 237 -5.83 -16.34 -1.94
CA TYR A 237 -4.75 -16.82 -2.82
C TYR A 237 -3.46 -17.16 -2.07
N GLU A 238 -3.36 -16.80 -0.78
CA GLU A 238 -2.12 -16.86 0.02
C GLU A 238 -0.96 -16.11 -0.67
N LEU A 239 -1.29 -15.05 -1.41
CA LEU A 239 -0.37 -14.18 -2.11
C LEU A 239 -0.55 -12.77 -1.57
N ASP A 240 0.55 -12.12 -1.20
CA ASP A 240 0.51 -10.73 -0.75
C ASP A 240 0.73 -9.78 -1.94
N PRO A 241 -0.23 -8.90 -2.27
CA PRO A 241 -0.15 -7.99 -3.41
C PRO A 241 1.11 -7.12 -3.45
N VAL A 242 1.72 -6.80 -2.30
CA VAL A 242 2.91 -5.93 -2.26
C VAL A 242 4.15 -6.56 -2.91
N HIS A 243 4.17 -7.88 -3.08
CA HIS A 243 5.25 -8.58 -3.78
C HIS A 243 5.15 -8.44 -5.30
N TYR A 244 3.98 -8.06 -5.82
CA TYR A 244 3.69 -7.91 -7.23
C TYR A 244 3.86 -6.45 -7.68
N ILE A 245 3.87 -6.22 -8.99
CA ILE A 245 3.88 -4.88 -9.59
C ILE A 245 2.46 -4.43 -9.93
N SER A 246 1.59 -5.36 -10.34
CA SER A 246 0.21 -5.08 -10.75
C SER A 246 -0.73 -6.24 -10.45
N LEU A 247 -2.04 -6.00 -10.60
CA LEU A 247 -3.05 -7.04 -10.48
C LEU A 247 -2.83 -8.19 -11.47
N SER A 248 -2.39 -7.91 -12.70
CA SER A 248 -2.21 -8.93 -13.75
C SER A 248 -1.15 -9.97 -13.38
N GLU A 249 -0.07 -9.55 -12.73
CA GLU A 249 0.98 -10.45 -12.26
C GLU A 249 0.47 -11.30 -11.08
N LEU A 250 -0.22 -10.66 -10.13
CA LEU A 250 -0.85 -11.34 -9.00
C LEU A 250 -1.88 -12.39 -9.46
N THR A 251 -2.74 -12.05 -10.41
CA THR A 251 -3.79 -12.96 -10.89
C THR A 251 -3.23 -14.10 -11.73
N PHE A 252 -2.16 -13.88 -12.47
CA PHE A 252 -1.44 -14.95 -13.18
C PHE A 252 -0.91 -15.99 -12.20
N ASP A 253 -0.20 -15.56 -11.15
CA ASP A 253 0.31 -16.44 -10.10
C ASP A 253 -0.81 -17.14 -9.31
N ALA A 254 -1.87 -16.40 -8.98
CA ALA A 254 -3.06 -16.98 -8.35
C ALA A 254 -3.70 -18.06 -9.24
N GLY A 255 -3.74 -17.84 -10.55
CA GLY A 255 -4.20 -18.81 -11.54
C GLY A 255 -3.33 -20.07 -11.53
N LEU A 256 -2.00 -19.92 -11.58
CA LEU A 256 -1.06 -21.04 -11.55
C LEU A 256 -1.18 -21.89 -10.28
N LYS A 257 -1.49 -21.29 -9.11
CA LYS A 257 -1.72 -22.05 -7.88
C LYS A 257 -2.95 -22.96 -7.95
N ASN A 258 -3.94 -22.63 -8.75
CA ASN A 258 -5.17 -23.41 -8.92
C ASN A 258 -5.07 -24.49 -10.01
N VAL A 259 -3.98 -24.49 -10.80
CA VAL A 259 -3.67 -25.55 -11.76
C VAL A 259 -2.74 -26.55 -11.07
N LYS A 260 -3.30 -27.37 -10.16
CA LYS A 260 -2.64 -28.55 -9.60
C LYS A 260 -3.43 -29.81 -9.95
#